data_AF-A0A2A3TXC7-F1
#
_entry.id   AF-A0A2A3TXC7-F1
#
_cell.length_a   1.000
_cell.length_b   1.000
_cell.length_c   1.000
_cell.angle_alpha   90.00
_cell.angle_beta   90.00
_cell.angle_gamma   90.00
#
_symmetry.space_group_name_H-M   'P 1'
#
loop_
_entity.id
_entity.type
_entity.pdbx_description
1 polymer ?
#
loop_
_entity_poly.entity_id
_entity_poly.type
_entity_poly.pdbx_seq_one_letter_code
_entity_poly.pdbx_strand_id
1 'polypeptide(L)'
;MIKTYHKTTTIKAEHFDGSDKMVEKYKMVDAGTMIGTQHSPELYLEGAGKVVVGDWIATGANGKHWPIPNDIFRKTYAELPVIPKVVADWIELGKSKRVSLDTALLLTLYENKKTDGNELARWIMHGNLATVARAWLDGYQVEAQHDTRTD
;
A
#
# COMPACT_ATOMS: atom_id res chain seq x y z
N MET A 1 -26.13 -11.97 -18.28
CA MET A 1 -25.52 -12.51 -17.03
C MET A 1 -24.64 -11.41 -16.43
N ILE A 2 -24.91 -11.01 -15.19
CA ILE A 2 -24.12 -10.00 -14.47
C ILE A 2 -23.07 -10.74 -13.63
N LYS A 3 -21.81 -10.29 -13.69
CA LYS A 3 -20.68 -10.84 -12.92
C LYS A 3 -20.06 -9.72 -12.09
N THR A 4 -19.59 -10.06 -10.89
CA THR A 4 -18.91 -9.16 -9.96
C THR A 4 -17.41 -9.46 -9.97
N TYR A 5 -16.58 -8.42 -10.02
CA TYR A 5 -15.12 -8.55 -10.09
C TYR A 5 -14.46 -7.73 -8.98
N HIS A 6 -13.30 -8.16 -8.50
CA HIS A 6 -12.42 -7.34 -7.65
C HIS A 6 -11.20 -6.89 -8.46
N LYS A 7 -10.67 -5.70 -8.13
CA LYS A 7 -9.43 -5.21 -8.72
C LYS A 7 -8.24 -5.85 -8.00
N THR A 8 -7.29 -6.41 -8.74
CA THR A 8 -6.13 -7.15 -8.20
C THR A 8 -4.85 -6.32 -8.10
N THR A 9 -4.85 -5.10 -8.62
CA THR A 9 -3.65 -4.26 -8.71
C THR A 9 -3.63 -3.21 -7.61
N THR A 10 -2.48 -3.07 -6.95
CA THR A 10 -2.21 -2.00 -5.99
C THR A 10 -1.94 -0.67 -6.70
N ILE A 11 -2.06 0.43 -5.96
CA ILE A 11 -1.71 1.78 -6.42
C ILE A 11 -0.75 2.41 -5.44
N LYS A 12 0.05 3.37 -5.91
CA LYS A 12 0.68 4.36 -5.01
C LYS A 12 -0.20 5.58 -4.98
N ALA A 13 -0.36 6.22 -3.82
CA ALA A 13 -1.12 7.45 -3.71
C ALA A 13 -0.42 8.42 -2.76
N GLU A 14 -0.46 9.70 -3.09
CA GLU A 14 0.12 10.76 -2.27
C GLU A 14 -0.95 11.82 -2.00
N HIS A 15 -1.06 12.24 -0.75
CA HIS A 15 -1.99 13.29 -0.36
C HIS A 15 -1.50 14.63 -0.87
N PHE A 16 -2.34 15.34 -1.62
CA PHE A 16 -2.00 16.59 -2.26
C PHE A 16 -2.10 17.76 -1.27
N ASP A 17 -0.97 18.39 -0.95
CA ASP A 17 -0.88 19.49 0.00
C ASP A 17 -0.91 20.89 -0.64
N GLY A 18 -0.91 20.96 -1.98
CA GLY A 18 -0.88 22.23 -2.71
C GLY A 18 0.50 22.89 -2.78
N SER A 19 1.56 22.24 -2.31
CA SER A 19 2.91 22.80 -2.34
C SER A 19 3.48 22.87 -3.77
N ASP A 20 4.31 23.90 -4.02
CA ASP A 20 5.07 24.05 -5.27
C ASP A 20 5.86 22.79 -5.61
N LYS A 21 6.41 22.11 -4.58
CA LYS A 21 7.11 20.84 -4.73
C LYS A 21 6.23 19.74 -5.35
N MET A 22 4.97 19.62 -4.92
CA MET A 22 4.05 18.65 -5.52
C MET A 22 3.61 19.09 -6.92
N VAL A 23 3.37 20.39 -7.13
CA VAL A 23 3.02 20.95 -8.44
C VAL A 23 4.12 20.66 -9.47
N GLU A 24 5.39 20.91 -9.12
CA GLU A 24 6.55 20.60 -9.95
C GLU A 24 6.72 19.09 -10.16
N LYS A 25 6.62 18.30 -9.09
CA LYS A 25 6.77 16.83 -9.14
C LYS A 25 5.79 16.19 -10.12
N TYR A 26 4.54 16.62 -10.11
CA TYR A 26 3.50 16.09 -10.99
C TYR A 26 3.30 16.89 -12.27
N LYS A 27 4.14 17.91 -12.52
CA LYS A 27 4.07 18.79 -13.70
C LYS A 27 2.66 19.34 -13.92
N MET A 28 2.03 19.80 -12.84
CA MET A 28 0.65 20.24 -12.88
C MET A 28 0.53 21.56 -13.63
N VAL A 29 -0.59 21.74 -14.31
CA VAL A 29 -0.92 22.98 -15.00
C VAL A 29 -1.72 23.86 -14.06
N ASP A 30 -1.21 25.06 -13.83
CA ASP A 30 -1.94 26.13 -13.15
C ASP A 30 -2.74 26.92 -14.19
N ALA A 31 -4.07 26.83 -14.11
CA ALA A 31 -4.98 27.48 -15.04
C ALA A 31 -5.62 28.76 -14.47
N GLY A 32 -5.33 29.10 -13.21
CA GLY A 32 -5.98 30.21 -12.52
C GLY A 32 -5.18 31.51 -12.59
N THR A 33 -5.68 32.51 -11.88
CA THR A 33 -5.01 33.80 -11.77
C THR A 33 -3.91 33.72 -10.71
N MET A 34 -2.66 33.85 -11.12
CA MET A 34 -1.50 33.90 -10.22
C MET A 34 -1.55 35.18 -9.37
N ILE A 35 -1.45 35.04 -8.03
CA ILE A 35 -1.25 36.16 -7.11
C ILE A 35 0.16 36.05 -6.53
N GLY A 36 1.09 36.89 -7.02
CA GLY A 36 2.49 36.83 -6.63
C GLY A 36 3.17 35.55 -7.15
N THR A 37 3.86 34.83 -6.26
CA THR A 37 4.57 33.57 -6.59
C THR A 37 3.76 32.32 -6.21
N GLN A 38 2.54 32.47 -5.70
CA GLN A 38 1.73 31.34 -5.24
C GLN A 38 0.89 30.77 -6.37
N HIS A 39 0.83 29.44 -6.44
CA HIS A 39 -0.10 28.73 -7.31
C HIS A 39 -1.56 29.04 -6.98
N SER A 40 -2.38 29.08 -8.02
CA SER A 40 -3.82 29.27 -7.85
C SER A 40 -4.49 27.97 -7.34
N PRO A 41 -5.74 28.03 -6.85
CA PRO A 41 -6.53 26.83 -6.54
C PRO A 41 -6.97 26.01 -7.78
N GLU A 42 -6.58 26.42 -8.98
CA GLU A 42 -6.97 25.80 -10.26
C GLU A 42 -5.82 24.97 -10.84
N LEU A 43 -5.48 23.90 -10.12
CA LEU A 43 -4.40 22.98 -10.49
C LEU A 43 -4.92 21.73 -11.17
N TYR A 44 -4.29 21.34 -12.28
CA TYR A 44 -4.71 20.24 -13.12
C TYR A 44 -3.58 19.25 -13.37
N LEU A 45 -3.90 17.95 -13.28
CA LEU A 45 -3.07 16.89 -13.82
C LEU A 45 -3.33 16.77 -15.32
N GLU A 46 -2.25 16.76 -16.11
CA GLU A 46 -2.32 16.61 -17.55
C GLU A 46 -3.11 15.34 -17.93
N GLY A 47 -4.21 15.51 -18.66
CA GLY A 47 -5.08 14.41 -19.10
C GLY A 47 -5.92 13.72 -18.03
N ALA A 48 -5.90 14.19 -16.76
CA ALA A 48 -6.67 13.59 -15.67
C ALA A 48 -7.62 14.56 -14.94
N GLY A 49 -7.42 15.87 -15.09
CA GLY A 49 -8.35 16.89 -14.61
C GLY A 49 -7.90 17.60 -13.34
N LYS A 50 -8.83 18.34 -12.72
CA LYS A 50 -8.56 19.21 -11.57
C LYS A 50 -8.19 18.40 -10.34
N VAL A 51 -7.26 18.90 -9.54
CA VAL A 51 -6.89 18.39 -8.22
C VAL A 51 -7.13 19.50 -7.20
N VAL A 52 -7.76 19.16 -6.07
CA VAL A 52 -7.98 20.08 -4.97
C VAL A 52 -7.06 19.72 -3.81
N VAL A 53 -6.55 20.73 -3.10
CA VAL A 53 -5.78 20.51 -1.87
C VAL A 53 -6.59 19.65 -0.90
N GLY A 54 -5.99 18.57 -0.41
CA GLY A 54 -6.64 17.54 0.40
C GLY A 54 -7.01 16.26 -0.36
N ASP A 55 -7.08 16.30 -1.69
CA ASP A 55 -7.31 15.10 -2.50
C ASP A 55 -6.05 14.24 -2.60
N TRP A 56 -6.21 13.02 -3.12
CA TRP A 56 -5.10 12.09 -3.33
C TRP A 56 -4.73 12.01 -4.81
N ILE A 57 -3.44 12.04 -5.11
CA ILE A 57 -2.91 11.77 -6.45
C ILE A 57 -2.50 10.31 -6.49
N ALA A 58 -3.29 9.49 -7.18
CA ALA A 58 -2.99 8.08 -7.40
C ALA A 58 -2.08 7.90 -8.61
N THR A 59 -1.18 6.91 -8.54
CA THR A 59 -0.24 6.53 -9.57
C THR A 59 -0.41 5.05 -9.89
N GLY A 60 -0.73 4.76 -11.16
CA GLY A 60 -0.87 3.39 -11.66
C GLY A 60 0.47 2.76 -12.03
N ALA A 61 0.45 1.45 -12.31
CA ALA A 61 1.65 0.69 -12.71
C ALA A 61 2.32 1.21 -14.01
N ASN A 62 1.58 1.92 -14.85
CA ASN A 62 2.07 2.56 -16.07
C ASN A 62 2.58 4.00 -15.86
N GLY A 63 2.65 4.46 -14.61
CA GLY A 63 3.07 5.83 -14.27
C GLY A 63 2.00 6.90 -14.51
N LYS A 64 0.79 6.54 -14.97
CA LYS A 64 -0.28 7.53 -15.12
C LYS A 64 -0.78 7.99 -13.75
N HIS A 65 -1.07 9.29 -13.65
CA HIS A 65 -1.60 9.94 -12.46
C HIS A 65 -3.08 10.28 -12.63
N TRP A 66 -3.86 10.20 -11.56
CA TRP A 66 -5.23 10.72 -11.53
C TRP A 66 -5.62 11.19 -10.13
N PRO A 67 -6.46 12.22 -10.02
CA PRO A 67 -6.97 12.66 -8.73
C PRO A 67 -8.03 11.69 -8.20
N ILE A 68 -8.06 11.54 -6.89
CA ILE A 68 -9.09 10.82 -6.14
C ILE A 68 -9.54 11.74 -5.00
N PRO A 69 -10.83 12.10 -4.92
CA PRO A 69 -11.36 12.88 -3.81
C PRO A 69 -11.07 12.20 -2.46
N ASN A 70 -10.70 12.98 -1.45
CA ASN A 70 -10.30 12.43 -0.15
C ASN A 70 -11.33 11.49 0.48
N ASP A 71 -12.61 11.86 0.44
CA ASP A 71 -13.68 11.05 1.02
C ASP A 71 -13.87 9.72 0.27
N ILE A 72 -13.71 9.73 -1.05
CA ILE A 72 -13.70 8.52 -1.89
C ILE A 72 -12.47 7.68 -1.58
N PHE A 73 -11.28 8.28 -1.50
CA PHE A 73 -10.04 7.56 -1.23
C PHE A 73 -10.14 6.78 0.09
N ARG A 74 -10.55 7.45 1.17
CA ARG A 74 -10.67 6.83 2.50
C ARG A 74 -11.74 5.74 2.59
N LYS A 75 -12.74 5.75 1.71
CA LYS A 75 -13.78 4.71 1.63
C LYS A 75 -13.36 3.51 0.78
N THR A 76 -12.42 3.69 -0.14
CA THR A 76 -12.12 2.71 -1.20
C THR A 76 -10.76 2.06 -1.07
N TYR A 77 -9.80 2.72 -0.41
CA TYR A 77 -8.43 2.23 -0.27
C TYR A 77 -8.06 2.00 1.20
N ALA A 78 -7.26 0.96 1.40
CA ALA A 78 -6.55 0.69 2.64
C ALA A 78 -5.06 0.52 2.33
N GLU A 79 -4.21 0.91 3.27
CA GLU A 79 -2.78 0.65 3.15
C GLU A 79 -2.50 -0.85 3.15
N LEU A 80 -1.38 -1.23 2.53
CA LEU A 80 -0.91 -2.61 2.61
C LEU A 80 -0.54 -2.95 4.05
N PRO A 81 -0.76 -4.20 4.50
CA PRO A 81 -0.34 -4.62 5.82
C PRO A 81 1.18 -4.48 5.95
N VAL A 82 1.61 -3.90 7.08
CA VAL A 82 3.00 -3.91 7.52
C VAL A 82 3.22 -5.22 8.29
N ILE A 83 4.23 -5.99 7.90
CA ILE A 83 4.52 -7.31 8.49
C ILE A 83 5.99 -7.42 8.93
N PRO A 84 6.29 -8.25 9.95
CA PRO A 84 7.66 -8.56 10.31
C PRO A 84 8.41 -9.25 9.18
N LYS A 85 9.73 -9.05 9.14
CA LYS A 85 10.61 -9.66 8.12
C LYS A 85 10.49 -11.19 8.07
N VAL A 86 10.38 -11.86 9.21
CA VAL A 86 10.22 -13.33 9.25
C VAL A 86 8.95 -13.80 8.53
N VAL A 87 7.88 -13.01 8.57
CA VAL A 87 6.63 -13.30 7.85
C VAL A 87 6.80 -13.04 6.37
N ALA A 88 7.46 -11.95 5.98
CA ALA A 88 7.76 -11.65 4.58
C ALA A 88 8.58 -12.77 3.92
N ASP A 89 9.67 -13.19 4.57
CA ASP A 89 10.55 -14.27 4.08
C ASP A 89 9.77 -15.59 3.93
N TRP A 90 8.85 -15.87 4.85
CA TRP A 90 7.97 -17.03 4.77
C TRP A 90 6.98 -16.95 3.60
N ILE A 91 6.39 -15.77 3.34
CA ILE A 91 5.52 -15.56 2.16
C ILE A 91 6.31 -15.80 0.87
N GLU A 92 7.50 -15.21 0.74
CA GLU A 92 8.36 -15.34 -0.44
C GLU A 92 8.78 -16.79 -0.69
N LEU A 93 9.14 -17.51 0.38
CA LEU A 93 9.46 -18.94 0.31
C LEU A 93 8.26 -19.76 -0.15
N GLY A 94 7.06 -19.49 0.39
CA GLY A 94 5.84 -20.16 -0.02
C GLY A 94 5.52 -19.93 -1.50
N LYS A 95 5.59 -18.67 -1.97
CA LYS A 95 5.32 -18.29 -3.36
C LYS A 95 6.33 -18.90 -4.33
N SER A 96 7.64 -18.87 -4.01
CA SER A 96 8.69 -19.46 -4.84
C SER A 96 8.52 -20.98 -5.01
N LYS A 97 8.06 -21.66 -3.95
CA LYS A 97 7.74 -23.09 -3.98
C LYS A 97 6.35 -23.41 -4.53
N ARG A 98 5.56 -22.40 -4.93
CA ARG A 98 4.17 -22.54 -5.38
C ARG A 98 3.27 -23.25 -4.36
N VAL A 99 3.57 -23.09 -3.08
CA VAL A 99 2.77 -23.61 -1.98
C VAL A 99 1.58 -22.67 -1.79
N SER A 100 0.37 -23.20 -1.60
CA SER A 100 -0.82 -22.40 -1.30
C SER A 100 -0.80 -21.91 0.14
N LEU A 101 -1.56 -20.84 0.43
CA LEU A 101 -1.60 -20.23 1.77
C LEU A 101 -2.02 -21.25 2.85
N ASP A 102 -3.03 -22.07 2.58
CA ASP A 102 -3.53 -23.10 3.49
C ASP A 102 -2.43 -24.12 3.85
N THR A 103 -1.68 -24.59 2.85
CA THR A 103 -0.61 -25.57 3.06
C THR A 103 0.56 -24.94 3.79
N ALA A 104 0.93 -23.69 3.46
CA ALA A 104 1.99 -22.97 4.15
C ALA A 104 1.64 -22.76 5.64
N LEU A 105 0.39 -22.41 5.95
CA LEU A 105 -0.10 -22.28 7.33
C LEU A 105 -0.10 -23.63 8.06
N LEU A 106 -0.58 -24.70 7.42
CA LEU A 106 -0.60 -26.05 8.01
C LEU A 106 0.80 -26.50 8.43
N LEU A 107 1.79 -26.35 7.54
CA LEU A 107 3.18 -26.71 7.83
C LEU A 107 3.74 -25.89 9.00
N THR A 108 3.50 -24.58 8.98
CA THR A 108 3.97 -23.66 10.04
C THR A 108 3.42 -24.05 11.41
N LEU A 109 2.14 -24.40 11.49
CA LEU A 109 1.49 -24.79 12.74
C LEU A 109 1.87 -26.21 13.20
N TYR A 110 2.10 -27.12 12.26
CA TYR A 110 2.53 -28.49 12.57
C TYR A 110 3.96 -28.53 13.12
N GLU A 111 4.87 -27.76 12.52
CA GLU A 111 6.26 -27.65 12.98
C GLU A 111 6.38 -26.96 14.34
N ASN A 112 5.48 -26.01 14.65
CA ASN A 112 5.46 -25.29 15.93
C ASN A 112 5.24 -26.20 17.15
N LYS A 113 4.56 -27.35 17.01
CA LYS A 113 4.41 -28.30 18.13
C LYS A 113 5.74 -28.91 18.61
N LYS A 114 6.83 -28.73 17.85
CA LYS A 114 8.16 -29.29 18.18
C LYS A 114 9.09 -28.29 18.86
N THR A 115 8.77 -27.00 18.90
CA THR A 115 9.68 -25.97 19.41
C THR A 115 8.90 -24.86 20.12
N ASP A 116 9.07 -24.77 21.44
CA ASP A 116 8.86 -23.52 22.19
C ASP A 116 9.79 -22.46 21.60
N GLY A 117 9.32 -21.68 20.61
CA GLY A 117 10.21 -20.72 19.95
C GLY A 117 9.85 -20.25 18.54
N ASN A 118 8.85 -20.79 17.87
CA ASN A 118 8.54 -20.34 16.50
C ASN A 118 7.86 -18.96 16.51
N GLU A 119 8.66 -17.90 16.37
CA GLU A 119 8.23 -16.50 16.30
C GLU A 119 7.17 -16.27 15.22
N LEU A 120 7.35 -16.88 14.04
CA LEU A 120 6.39 -16.82 12.94
C LEU A 120 5.04 -17.40 13.36
N ALA A 121 5.02 -18.62 13.90
CA ALA A 121 3.78 -19.26 14.32
C ALA A 121 3.10 -18.49 15.46
N ARG A 122 3.87 -17.98 16.43
CA ARG A 122 3.35 -17.15 17.52
C ARG A 122 2.71 -15.88 16.98
N TRP A 123 3.38 -15.17 16.08
CA TRP A 123 2.87 -13.93 15.49
C TRP A 123 1.58 -14.17 14.71
N ILE A 124 1.56 -15.20 13.85
CA ILE A 124 0.36 -15.57 13.06
C ILE A 124 -0.83 -15.91 13.98
N MET A 125 -0.59 -16.72 15.02
CA MET A 125 -1.65 -17.17 15.93
C MET A 125 -2.15 -16.07 16.89
N HIS A 126 -1.38 -15.00 17.10
CA HIS A 126 -1.77 -13.87 17.95
C HIS A 126 -2.63 -12.85 17.19
N GLY A 127 -3.65 -13.33 16.48
CA GLY A 127 -4.65 -12.46 15.81
C GLY A 127 -4.24 -11.89 14.45
N ASN A 128 -3.07 -12.24 13.91
CA ASN A 128 -2.57 -11.68 12.65
C ASN A 128 -2.97 -12.47 11.40
N LEU A 129 -3.85 -13.46 11.51
CA LEU A 129 -4.22 -14.32 10.37
C LEU A 129 -4.84 -13.54 9.21
N ALA A 130 -5.70 -12.54 9.50
CA ALA A 130 -6.27 -11.67 8.48
C ALA A 130 -5.18 -10.82 7.79
N THR A 131 -4.24 -10.28 8.56
CA THR A 131 -3.07 -9.55 8.07
C THR A 131 -2.22 -10.41 7.13
N VAL A 132 -1.96 -11.68 7.50
CA VAL A 132 -1.26 -12.65 6.66
C VAL A 132 -2.01 -12.89 5.35
N ALA A 133 -3.33 -13.11 5.41
CA ALA A 133 -4.12 -13.37 4.21
C ALA A 133 -4.08 -12.18 3.25
N ARG A 134 -4.20 -10.95 3.76
CA ARG A 134 -4.05 -9.73 2.98
C ARG A 134 -2.63 -9.58 2.42
N ALA A 135 -1.62 -9.80 3.24
CA ALA A 135 -0.21 -9.76 2.81
C ALA A 135 0.06 -10.76 1.66
N TRP A 136 -0.50 -11.96 1.76
CA TRP A 136 -0.35 -13.01 0.76
C TRP A 136 -1.06 -12.72 -0.57
N LEU A 137 -2.22 -12.05 -0.52
CA LEU A 137 -3.06 -11.79 -1.70
C LEU A 137 -2.77 -10.43 -2.33
N ASP A 138 -2.70 -9.39 -1.52
CA ASP A 138 -2.63 -7.99 -1.94
C ASP A 138 -1.20 -7.43 -1.93
N GLY A 139 -0.27 -8.11 -1.24
CA GLY A 139 1.09 -7.64 -0.98
C GLY A 139 1.23 -6.99 0.39
N TYR A 140 2.45 -6.59 0.75
CA TYR A 140 2.79 -6.09 2.09
C TYR A 140 3.90 -5.04 2.07
N GLN A 141 4.07 -4.38 3.21
CA GLN A 141 5.27 -3.61 3.58
C GLN A 141 6.01 -4.37 4.69
N VAL A 142 7.33 -4.23 4.76
CA VAL A 142 8.14 -4.85 5.82
C VAL A 142 8.42 -3.82 6.90
N GLU A 143 8.25 -4.18 8.16
CA GLU A 143 8.62 -3.34 9.30
C GLU A 143 10.09 -2.87 9.16
N ALA A 144 10.33 -1.58 9.43
CA ALA A 144 11.70 -1.08 9.49
C ALA A 144 12.43 -1.82 10.62
N GLN A 145 13.62 -2.36 10.33
CA GLN A 145 14.48 -2.89 11.38
C GLN A 145 14.89 -1.71 12.27
N HIS A 146 14.28 -1.61 13.44
CA HIS A 146 14.87 -0.82 14.52
C HIS A 146 16.16 -1.53 14.92
N ASP A 147 17.28 -1.07 14.37
CA ASP A 147 18.60 -1.47 14.85
C ASP A 147 18.72 -0.92 16.28
N THR A 148 18.41 -1.74 17.27
CA THR A 148 18.58 -1.38 18.70
C THR A 148 20.04 -1.39 19.11
N ARG A 149 20.99 -1.30 18.17
CA ARG A 149 22.38 -0.96 18.43
C ARG A 149 22.59 0.52 18.19
N THR A 150 22.25 1.34 19.17
CA THR A 150 22.94 2.61 19.38
C THR A 150 22.85 2.97 20.86
N ASP A 151 23.98 2.69 21.51
CA ASP A 151 24.59 3.21 22.75
C ASP A 151 23.81 3.19 24.08
#